data_AF-A0A970Z5A6-F1
#
_entry.id   AF-A0A970Z5A6-F1
#
_cell.length_a   1.000
_cell.length_b   1.000
_cell.length_c   1.000
_cell.angle_alpha   90.00
_cell.angle_beta   90.00
_cell.angle_gamma   90.00
#
_symmetry.space_group_name_H-M   'P 1'
#
loop_
_entity.id
_entity.type
_entity.pdbx_description
1 polymer ?
#
loop_
_entity_poly.entity_id
_entity_poly.type
_entity_poly.pdbx_seq_one_letter_code
_entity_poly.pdbx_strand_id
1 'polypeptide(L)'
;MSTAVIWLLDLCPADYRCYQVLTRHAVALTWIAVQHTRAAIEGNQRALSTMRVDLGRALEPHVLEQMLTVLRQERERLVTAHRGACLGYSRRSD
;
A
#
# COMPACT_ATOMS: atom_id res chain seq x y z
N MET A 1 -9.85 -16.61 10.95
CA MET A 1 -9.29 -16.08 9.68
C MET A 1 -7.86 -16.59 9.53
N SER A 2 -7.41 -16.92 8.33
CA SER A 2 -6.02 -17.34 8.12
C SER A 2 -5.07 -16.16 8.21
N THR A 3 -3.80 -16.43 8.54
CA THR A 3 -2.73 -15.41 8.59
C THR A 3 -2.60 -14.63 7.28
N ALA A 4 -2.79 -15.31 6.14
CA ALA A 4 -2.76 -14.66 4.83
C ALA A 4 -3.90 -13.65 4.62
N VAL A 5 -5.11 -13.94 5.10
CA VAL A 5 -6.27 -13.02 5.00
C VAL A 5 -6.04 -11.80 5.90
N ILE A 6 -5.53 -12.01 7.12
CA ILE A 6 -5.23 -10.90 8.04
C ILE A 6 -4.18 -9.98 7.43
N TRP A 7 -3.09 -10.56 6.91
CA TRP A 7 -2.02 -9.80 6.25
C TRP A 7 -2.52 -9.00 5.04
N LEU A 8 -3.37 -9.58 4.17
CA LEU A 8 -3.94 -8.87 3.02
C LEU A 8 -4.85 -7.70 3.46
N LEU A 9 -5.60 -7.85 4.54
CA LEU A 9 -6.43 -6.76 5.10
C LEU A 9 -5.58 -5.63 5.68
N ASP A 10 -4.40 -5.93 6.23
CA ASP A 10 -3.46 -4.92 6.72
C ASP A 10 -2.83 -4.08 5.60
N LEU A 11 -2.93 -4.53 4.34
CA LEU A 11 -2.54 -3.75 3.15
C LEU A 11 -3.65 -2.83 2.65
N CYS A 12 -4.85 -2.94 3.20
CA CYS A 12 -6.07 -2.25 2.75
C CYS A 12 -6.56 -1.27 3.84
N PRO A 13 -7.52 -0.39 3.52
CA PRO A 13 -8.22 0.39 4.54
C PRO A 13 -8.85 -0.50 5.61
N ALA A 14 -8.81 -0.07 6.88
CA ALA A 14 -9.29 -0.86 8.02
C ALA A 14 -10.78 -1.27 7.89
N ASP A 15 -11.60 -0.40 7.28
CA ASP A 15 -13.03 -0.64 7.04
C ASP A 15 -13.32 -1.88 6.18
N TYR A 16 -12.32 -2.38 5.44
CA TYR A 16 -12.50 -3.57 4.60
C TYR A 16 -12.77 -4.83 5.43
N ARG A 17 -12.42 -4.81 6.72
CA ARG A 17 -12.76 -5.86 7.68
C ARG A 17 -14.27 -6.00 7.89
N CYS A 18 -15.05 -4.95 7.63
CA CYS A 18 -16.51 -4.97 7.73
C CYS A 18 -17.20 -5.60 6.50
N TYR A 19 -16.52 -5.69 5.36
CA TYR A 19 -17.09 -6.25 4.14
C TYR A 19 -16.95 -7.77 4.11
N GLN A 20 -18.07 -8.47 4.33
CA GLN A 20 -18.08 -9.94 4.37
C GLN A 20 -17.58 -10.58 3.07
N VAL A 21 -17.78 -9.93 1.91
CA VAL A 21 -17.25 -10.42 0.64
C VAL A 21 -15.72 -10.53 0.66
N LEU A 22 -15.04 -9.57 1.28
CA LEU A 22 -13.58 -9.56 1.36
C LEU A 22 -13.06 -10.56 2.40
N THR A 23 -13.77 -10.73 3.51
CA THR A 23 -13.34 -11.68 4.56
C THR A 23 -13.68 -13.14 4.24
N ARG A 24 -14.70 -13.39 3.40
CA ARG A 24 -15.11 -14.75 2.99
C ARG A 24 -14.50 -15.21 1.67
N HIS A 25 -14.14 -14.30 0.75
CA HIS A 25 -13.61 -14.64 -0.56
C HIS A 25 -12.17 -14.14 -0.72
N ALA A 26 -11.21 -15.02 -0.42
CA ALA A 26 -9.78 -14.70 -0.49
C ALA A 26 -9.32 -14.24 -1.88
N VAL A 27 -9.96 -14.70 -2.97
CA VAL A 27 -9.69 -14.25 -4.34
C VAL A 27 -10.02 -12.76 -4.51
N ALA A 28 -11.22 -12.34 -4.08
CA ALA A 28 -11.64 -10.95 -4.15
C ALA A 28 -10.74 -10.04 -3.30
N LEU A 29 -10.39 -10.49 -2.09
CA LEU A 29 -9.46 -9.76 -1.22
C LEU A 29 -8.05 -9.65 -1.82
N THR A 30 -7.55 -10.71 -2.44
CA THR A 30 -6.24 -10.67 -3.07
C THR A 30 -6.23 -9.70 -4.26
N TRP A 31 -7.26 -9.76 -5.10
CA TRP A 31 -7.41 -8.83 -6.22
C TRP A 31 -7.44 -7.36 -5.75
N ILE A 32 -8.24 -7.05 -4.73
CA ILE A 32 -8.38 -5.66 -4.26
C ILE A 32 -7.10 -5.18 -3.56
N ALA A 33 -6.40 -6.04 -2.82
CA ALA A 33 -5.11 -5.72 -2.20
C ALA A 33 -4.03 -5.38 -3.25
N VAL A 34 -4.04 -6.05 -4.40
CA VAL A 34 -3.16 -5.72 -5.53
C VAL A 34 -3.47 -4.31 -6.07
N GLN A 35 -4.76 -3.96 -6.22
CA GLN A 35 -5.14 -2.61 -6.67
C GLN A 35 -4.74 -1.53 -5.66
N HIS A 36 -4.99 -1.76 -4.37
CA HIS A 36 -4.64 -0.81 -3.30
C HIS A 36 -3.14 -0.57 -3.22
N THR A 37 -2.35 -1.64 -3.18
CA THR A 37 -0.89 -1.52 -3.10
C THR A 37 -0.31 -0.84 -4.34
N ARG A 38 -0.86 -1.11 -5.54
CA ARG A 38 -0.48 -0.38 -6.75
C ARG A 38 -0.80 1.12 -6.65
N ALA A 39 -2.02 1.47 -6.25
CA ALA A 39 -2.41 2.87 -6.09
C ALA A 39 -1.55 3.60 -5.04
N ALA A 40 -1.20 2.92 -3.94
CA ALA A 40 -0.32 3.44 -2.91
C ALA A 40 1.11 3.67 -3.43
N ILE A 41 1.66 2.76 -4.25
CA ILE A 41 2.97 2.94 -4.90
C ILE A 41 2.93 4.18 -5.81
N GLU A 42 1.92 4.30 -6.67
CA GLU A 42 1.77 5.44 -7.58
C GLU A 42 1.62 6.76 -6.80
N GLY A 43 0.84 6.76 -5.72
CA GLY A 43 0.70 7.91 -4.82
C GLY A 43 2.02 8.31 -4.16
N ASN A 44 2.77 7.34 -3.63
CA ASN A 44 4.07 7.58 -3.01
C ASN A 44 5.11 8.10 -4.02
N GLN A 45 5.11 7.57 -5.26
CA GLN A 45 5.95 8.08 -6.34
C GLN A 45 5.64 9.54 -6.67
N ARG A 46 4.36 9.89 -6.80
CA ARG A 46 3.95 11.29 -7.01
C ARG A 46 4.41 12.18 -5.86
N ALA A 47 4.18 11.76 -4.61
CA ALA A 47 4.62 12.50 -3.42
C ALA A 47 6.14 12.72 -3.43
N LEU A 48 6.94 11.71 -3.72
CA LEU A 48 8.41 11.84 -3.83
C LEU A 48 8.84 12.89 -4.87
N SER A 49 8.08 13.02 -5.97
CA SER A 49 8.36 13.98 -7.04
C SER A 49 7.89 15.40 -6.73
N THR A 50 6.81 15.58 -5.97
CA THR A 50 6.16 16.89 -5.78
C THR A 50 6.34 17.48 -4.38
N MET A 51 6.69 16.68 -3.36
CA MET A 51 6.67 17.08 -1.95
C MET A 51 7.42 18.38 -1.63
N ARG A 52 8.60 18.62 -2.23
CA ARG A 52 9.36 19.85 -1.99
C ARG A 52 8.63 21.09 -2.53
N VAL A 53 7.90 20.95 -3.63
CA VAL A 53 7.08 22.02 -4.21
C VAL A 53 5.82 22.21 -3.37
N ASP A 54 5.13 21.11 -3.04
CA ASP A 54 3.85 21.13 -2.33
C ASP A 54 3.98 21.65 -0.90
N LEU A 55 5.06 21.26 -0.20
CA LEU A 55 5.24 21.53 1.24
C LEU A 55 6.35 22.55 1.54
N GLY A 56 7.14 22.97 0.56
CA GLY A 56 8.32 23.81 0.77
C GLY A 56 8.05 25.19 1.37
N ARG A 57 6.79 25.67 1.31
CA ARG A 57 6.35 26.92 1.97
C ARG A 57 5.88 26.71 3.40
N ALA A 58 5.49 25.48 3.77
CA ALA A 58 4.87 25.17 5.04
C ALA A 58 5.83 24.51 6.04
N LEU A 59 6.91 23.88 5.55
CA LEU A 59 7.84 23.10 6.36
C LEU A 59 9.28 23.57 6.21
N GLU A 60 10.05 23.46 7.29
CA GLU A 60 11.48 23.73 7.27
C GLU A 60 12.24 22.70 6.41
N PRO A 61 13.38 23.07 5.80
CA PRO A 61 14.16 22.17 4.96
C PRO A 61 14.52 20.83 5.62
N HIS A 62 14.86 20.86 6.91
CA HIS A 62 15.18 19.64 7.67
C HIS A 62 13.98 18.68 7.76
N VAL A 63 12.76 19.19 7.92
CA VAL A 63 11.53 18.37 7.97
C VAL A 63 11.25 17.74 6.61
N LEU A 64 11.50 18.47 5.51
CA LEU A 64 11.37 17.93 4.16
C LEU A 64 12.36 16.77 3.91
N GLU A 65 13.59 16.86 4.41
CA GLU A 65 14.56 15.75 4.31
C GLU A 65 14.14 14.52 5.13
N GLN A 66 13.56 14.72 6.33
CA GLN A 66 12.98 13.62 7.10
C GLN A 66 11.83 12.96 6.34
N MET A 67 10.91 13.76 5.79
CA MET A 67 9.80 13.26 4.99
C MET A 67 10.26 12.47 3.76
N LEU A 68 11.34 12.92 3.09
CA LEU A 68 11.92 12.20 1.96
C LEU A 68 12.40 10.80 2.38
N THR A 69 13.00 10.70 3.56
CA THR A 69 13.45 9.42 4.13
C THR A 69 12.26 8.50 4.41
N VAL A 70 11.21 9.02 5.04
CA VAL A 70 9.97 8.28 5.32
C VAL A 70 9.33 7.78 4.02
N LEU A 71 9.17 8.64 3.01
CA LEU A 71 8.56 8.25 1.74
C LEU A 71 9.36 7.18 1.00
N ARG A 72 10.70 7.22 1.06
CA ARG A 72 11.58 6.19 0.48
C ARG A 72 11.44 4.84 1.18
N GLN A 73 11.47 4.82 2.51
CA GLN A 73 11.24 3.61 3.30
C GLN A 73 9.86 3.04 3.03
N GLU A 74 8.85 3.91 2.96
CA GLU A 74 7.48 3.50 2.67
C GLU A 74 7.35 2.92 1.26
N ARG A 75 8.03 3.49 0.26
CA ARG A 75 8.07 2.93 -1.09
C ARG A 75 8.60 1.50 -1.10
N GLU A 76 9.69 1.23 -0.39
CA GLU A 76 10.28 -0.11 -0.30
C GLU A 76 9.32 -1.10 0.36
N ARG A 77 8.66 -0.68 1.45
CA ARG A 77 7.61 -1.45 2.12
C ARG A 77 6.46 -1.77 1.16
N LEU A 78 5.94 -0.77 0.45
CA LEU A 78 4.82 -0.91 -0.49
C LEU A 78 5.16 -1.83 -1.67
N VAL A 79 6.35 -1.70 -2.26
CA VAL A 79 6.80 -2.57 -3.37
C VAL A 79 6.95 -4.01 -2.90
N THR A 80 7.43 -4.23 -1.68
CA THR A 80 7.54 -5.57 -1.09
C THR A 80 6.15 -6.16 -0.82
N ALA A 81 5.25 -5.38 -0.22
CA ALA A 81 3.86 -5.78 0.01
C ALA A 81 3.11 -6.12 -1.29
N HIS A 82 3.25 -5.27 -2.32
CA HIS A 82 2.62 -5.47 -3.62
C HIS A 82 3.09 -6.79 -4.28
N ARG A 83 4.40 -7.07 -4.25
CA ARG A 83 4.95 -8.33 -4.75
C ARG A 83 4.34 -9.53 -4.00
N GLY A 84 4.23 -9.46 -2.68
CA GLY A 84 3.58 -10.50 -1.87
C GLY A 84 2.10 -10.70 -2.23
N ALA A 85 1.35 -9.62 -2.47
CA ALA A 85 -0.04 -9.69 -2.88
C ALA A 85 -0.21 -10.33 -4.27
N CYS A 86 0.64 -9.95 -5.24
CA CYS A 86 0.67 -10.53 -6.58
C CYS A 86 0.98 -12.03 -6.58
N LEU A 87 1.89 -12.50 -5.71
CA LEU A 87 2.16 -13.93 -5.55
C LEU A 87 0.94 -14.71 -5.04
N GLY A 88 0.14 -14.11 -4.16
CA GLY A 88 -1.12 -14.69 -3.70
C GLY A 88 -2.21 -14.69 -4.78
N TYR A 89 -2.11 -13.80 -5.76
CA TYR A 89 -3.07 -13.64 -6.86
C TYR A 89 -2.83 -14.67 -7.97
N SER A 90 -1.57 -14.85 -8.37
CA SER A 90 -1.19 -15.79 -9.43
C SER A 90 -1.48 -17.23 -9.05
N ARG A 91 -1.17 -17.68 -7.82
CA ARG A 91 -1.46 -19.05 -7.33
C ARG A 91 -2.95 -19.43 -7.27
N ARG A 92 -3.86 -18.48 -7.45
CA ARG A 92 -5.32 -18.69 -7.34
C ARG A 92 -6.06 -18.50 -8.65
N SER A 93 -5.36 -18.13 -9.71
CA SER A 93 -5.91 -17.92 -11.06
C SER A 93 -5.67 -19.12 -11.99
N ASP A 94 -4.94 -20.13 -11.51
CA ASP A 94 -4.77 -21.48 -12.08
C ASP A 94 -5.73 -22.46 -11.38
#